data_AF-A0A084Y4Y6-F1
#
_entry.id   AF-A0A084Y4Y6-F1
#
_cell.length_a   1.000
_cell.length_b   1.000
_cell.length_c   1.000
_cell.angle_alpha   90.00
_cell.angle_beta   90.00
_cell.angle_gamma   90.00
#
_symmetry.space_group_name_H-M   'P 1'
#
loop_
_entity.id
_entity.type
_entity.pdbx_description
1 polymer ?
#
loop_
_entity_poly.entity_id
_entity_poly.type
_entity_poly.pdbx_seq_one_letter_code
_entity_poly.pdbx_strand_id
1 'polypeptide(L)'
;MPFGSFQESPRQALRNAVALMAAGAQMVKIEGGVDMAETTRFLCTRGIPVCAHVGLTPQSVHQLGGYRVQGRDDSGAARLLADALAQQEAGASLIVLEAIPQALAAAATGQLTIPTIGIGASRECSGQVLVLHDMLDISAGRKARFVRNFMAGQPSIAAAIAAYVAAVKEGSFPGPEHCY
;
A
#
# COMPACT_ATOMS: atom_id res chain seq x y z
N MET A 1 -0.77 -3.82 -10.61
CA MET A 1 -0.74 -3.62 -12.07
C MET A 1 0.26 -2.52 -12.36
N PRO A 2 1.16 -2.73 -13.33
CA PRO A 2 2.19 -1.75 -13.70
C PRO A 2 1.62 -0.44 -14.24
N PHE A 3 2.45 0.61 -14.25
CA PHE A 3 2.11 1.88 -14.89
C PHE A 3 1.72 1.71 -16.37
N GLY A 4 0.68 2.42 -16.81
CA GLY A 4 0.16 2.37 -18.19
C GLY A 4 -0.72 1.17 -18.52
N SER A 5 -0.89 0.21 -17.59
CA SER A 5 -1.66 -1.02 -17.84
C SER A 5 -3.11 -0.98 -17.36
N PHE A 6 -3.53 0.07 -16.65
CA PHE A 6 -4.90 0.14 -16.12
C PHE A 6 -5.53 1.54 -16.16
N GLN A 7 -4.71 2.58 -16.32
CA GLN A 7 -5.13 3.97 -16.23
C GLN A 7 -5.94 4.43 -17.45
N GLU A 8 -5.75 3.80 -18.62
CA GLU A 8 -6.38 4.26 -19.86
C GLU A 8 -7.91 4.09 -19.83
N SER A 9 -8.39 2.95 -19.32
CA SER A 9 -9.83 2.68 -19.16
C SER A 9 -10.09 1.44 -18.29
N PRO A 10 -11.30 1.29 -17.71
CA PRO A 10 -11.69 0.07 -17.01
C PRO A 10 -11.60 -1.20 -17.86
N ARG A 11 -11.81 -1.10 -19.19
CA ARG A 11 -11.66 -2.24 -20.12
C ARG A 11 -10.20 -2.65 -20.31
N GLN A 12 -9.29 -1.68 -20.39
CA GLN A 12 -7.85 -1.96 -20.45
C GLN A 12 -7.39 -2.64 -19.15
N ALA A 13 -7.80 -2.09 -17.99
CA ALA A 13 -7.54 -2.65 -16.68
C ALA A 13 -8.00 -4.11 -16.56
N LEU A 14 -9.22 -4.43 -17.05
CA LEU A 14 -9.74 -5.80 -17.02
C LEU A 14 -8.87 -6.77 -17.83
N ARG A 15 -8.47 -6.40 -19.05
CA ARG A 15 -7.62 -7.27 -19.90
C ARG A 15 -6.30 -7.61 -19.21
N ASN A 16 -5.65 -6.61 -18.62
CA ASN A 16 -4.38 -6.82 -17.92
C ASN A 16 -4.56 -7.54 -16.58
N ALA A 17 -5.64 -7.27 -15.85
CA ALA A 17 -5.95 -7.97 -14.63
C ALA A 17 -6.21 -9.46 -14.89
N VAL A 18 -6.98 -9.81 -15.93
CA VAL A 18 -7.23 -11.21 -16.32
C VAL A 18 -5.92 -11.95 -16.63
N ALA A 19 -4.97 -11.31 -17.33
CA ALA A 19 -3.67 -11.92 -17.59
C ALA A 19 -2.91 -12.26 -16.29
N LEU A 20 -2.93 -11.36 -15.30
CA LEU A 20 -2.32 -11.61 -13.99
C LEU A 20 -3.03 -12.71 -13.20
N MET A 21 -4.37 -12.71 -13.22
CA MET A 21 -5.18 -13.73 -12.55
C MET A 21 -4.94 -15.12 -13.17
N ALA A 22 -4.88 -15.20 -14.51
CA ALA A 22 -4.57 -16.43 -15.24
C ALA A 22 -3.14 -16.94 -14.96
N ALA A 23 -2.20 -16.05 -14.64
CA ALA A 23 -0.86 -16.40 -14.19
C ALA A 23 -0.78 -16.83 -12.71
N GLY A 24 -1.91 -16.86 -12.00
CA GLY A 24 -2.01 -17.35 -10.62
C GLY A 24 -2.19 -16.27 -9.56
N ALA A 25 -2.30 -14.99 -9.93
CA ALA A 25 -2.68 -13.96 -8.96
C ALA A 25 -4.12 -14.19 -8.47
N GLN A 26 -4.37 -13.89 -7.20
CA GLN A 26 -5.70 -13.99 -6.59
C GLN A 26 -6.35 -12.62 -6.36
N MET A 27 -5.58 -11.56 -6.54
CA MET A 27 -5.97 -10.16 -6.38
C MET A 27 -5.00 -9.30 -7.18
N VAL A 28 -5.48 -8.16 -7.70
CA VAL A 28 -4.61 -7.17 -8.35
C VAL A 28 -4.53 -5.90 -7.50
N LYS A 29 -3.34 -5.32 -7.38
CA LYS A 29 -3.16 -3.98 -6.79
C LYS A 29 -3.21 -2.89 -7.86
N ILE A 30 -3.93 -1.80 -7.65
CA ILE A 30 -3.84 -0.59 -8.50
C ILE A 30 -3.55 0.65 -7.67
N GLU A 31 -2.85 1.62 -8.26
CA GLU A 31 -2.55 2.91 -7.66
C GLU A 31 -3.54 3.96 -8.17
N GLY A 32 -4.12 4.74 -7.25
CA GLY A 32 -5.09 5.79 -7.57
C GLY A 32 -6.18 5.89 -6.53
N GLY A 33 -6.76 7.08 -6.43
CA GLY A 33 -7.77 7.45 -5.44
C GLY A 33 -9.17 7.44 -6.04
N VAL A 34 -9.92 8.52 -5.84
CA VAL A 34 -11.27 8.72 -6.40
C VAL A 34 -11.28 8.52 -7.92
N ASP A 35 -10.23 8.95 -8.62
CA ASP A 35 -10.08 8.85 -10.07
C ASP A 35 -10.11 7.39 -10.58
N MET A 36 -9.64 6.44 -9.77
CA MET A 36 -9.63 5.01 -10.10
C MET A 36 -10.83 4.23 -9.54
N ALA A 37 -11.78 4.89 -8.88
CA ALA A 37 -12.94 4.22 -8.28
C ALA A 37 -13.83 3.52 -9.32
N GLU A 38 -14.02 4.12 -10.51
CA GLU A 38 -14.75 3.48 -11.61
C GLU A 38 -14.08 2.17 -12.03
N THR A 39 -12.75 2.20 -12.21
CA THR A 39 -11.95 1.02 -12.57
C THR A 39 -12.05 -0.07 -11.50
N THR A 40 -11.90 0.27 -10.22
CA THR A 40 -12.07 -0.67 -9.11
C THR A 40 -13.45 -1.32 -9.15
N ARG A 41 -14.52 -0.54 -9.27
CA ARG A 41 -15.88 -1.06 -9.34
C ARG A 41 -16.06 -1.98 -10.54
N PHE A 42 -15.52 -1.61 -11.69
CA PHE A 42 -15.61 -2.41 -12.91
C PHE A 42 -14.91 -3.77 -12.78
N LEU A 43 -13.74 -3.83 -12.13
CA LEU A 43 -13.01 -5.08 -11.87
C LEU A 43 -13.72 -5.95 -10.83
N CYS A 44 -14.11 -5.37 -9.68
CA CYS A 44 -14.73 -6.12 -8.59
C CYS A 44 -16.07 -6.74 -9.00
N THR A 45 -16.91 -6.00 -9.75
CA THR A 45 -18.19 -6.52 -10.28
C THR A 45 -18.02 -7.65 -11.31
N ARG A 46 -16.79 -7.91 -11.77
CA ARG A 46 -16.44 -9.00 -12.69
C ARG A 46 -15.61 -10.10 -12.02
N GLY A 47 -15.59 -10.11 -10.69
CA GLY A 47 -14.95 -11.18 -9.91
C GLY A 47 -13.44 -11.06 -9.77
N ILE A 48 -12.84 -9.89 -10.06
CA ILE A 48 -11.42 -9.63 -9.78
C ILE A 48 -11.30 -8.84 -8.47
N PRO A 49 -10.79 -9.44 -7.38
CA PRO A 49 -10.50 -8.71 -6.16
C PRO A 49 -9.44 -7.63 -6.40
N VAL A 50 -9.67 -6.44 -5.83
CA VAL A 50 -8.77 -5.29 -5.97
C VAL A 50 -8.20 -4.90 -4.62
N CYS A 51 -6.87 -4.77 -4.56
CA CYS A 51 -6.18 -4.00 -3.56
C CYS A 51 -6.00 -2.56 -4.08
N ALA A 52 -6.66 -1.60 -3.47
CA ALA A 52 -6.39 -0.19 -3.75
C ALA A 52 -5.03 0.22 -3.17
N HIS A 53 -4.45 1.30 -3.67
CA HIS A 53 -3.22 1.88 -3.14
C HIS A 53 -3.27 3.40 -3.24
N VAL A 54 -3.30 4.07 -2.08
CA VAL A 54 -3.37 5.52 -1.92
C VAL A 54 -2.25 6.04 -1.02
N GLY A 55 -2.08 7.35 -0.95
CA GLY A 55 -0.90 7.98 -0.36
C GLY A 55 0.17 8.19 -1.42
N LEU A 56 1.43 7.90 -1.09
CA LEU A 56 2.50 7.95 -2.06
C LEU A 56 2.34 6.79 -3.05
N THR A 57 1.96 7.10 -4.29
CA THR A 57 1.88 6.13 -5.39
C THR A 57 3.15 6.19 -6.24
N PRO A 58 4.07 5.21 -6.16
CA PRO A 58 5.36 5.28 -6.85
C PRO A 58 5.28 5.45 -8.37
N GLN A 59 4.19 4.99 -9.01
CA GLN A 59 3.99 5.18 -10.46
C GLN A 59 3.84 6.66 -10.85
N SER A 60 3.50 7.53 -9.88
CA SER A 60 3.36 8.97 -10.04
C SER A 60 4.58 9.76 -9.56
N VAL A 61 5.74 9.11 -9.36
CA VAL A 61 6.94 9.74 -8.77
C VAL A 61 7.37 11.03 -9.48
N HIS A 62 7.22 11.12 -10.80
CA HIS A 62 7.57 12.33 -11.56
C HIS A 62 6.58 13.48 -11.32
N GLN A 63 5.29 13.17 -11.22
CA GLN A 63 4.24 14.15 -10.90
C GLN A 63 4.38 14.64 -9.45
N LEU A 64 4.76 13.75 -8.53
CA LEU A 64 4.94 14.05 -7.11
C LEU A 64 6.29 14.74 -6.81
N GLY A 65 7.22 14.79 -7.78
CA GLY A 65 8.55 15.36 -7.59
C GLY A 65 9.42 14.55 -6.62
N GLY A 66 9.31 13.22 -6.68
CA GLY A 66 10.05 12.26 -5.86
C GLY A 66 9.19 11.53 -4.81
N TYR A 67 9.85 10.68 -4.01
CA TYR A 67 9.23 9.93 -2.92
C TYR A 67 9.01 10.83 -1.70
N ARG A 68 7.86 11.51 -1.65
CA ARG A 68 7.50 12.46 -0.59
C ARG A 68 6.34 11.94 0.23
N VAL A 69 6.33 12.30 1.52
CA VAL A 69 5.20 12.01 2.42
C VAL A 69 3.95 12.75 1.93
N GLN A 70 2.83 12.05 1.84
CA GLN A 70 1.54 12.59 1.39
C GLN A 70 0.63 12.93 2.57
N GLY A 71 -0.35 13.83 2.38
CA GLY A 71 -1.34 14.14 3.41
C GLY A 71 -0.81 14.90 4.63
N ARG A 72 0.21 15.77 4.45
CA ARG A 72 0.84 16.53 5.54
C ARG A 72 0.01 17.72 6.03
N ASP A 73 -0.82 18.28 5.17
CA ASP A 73 -1.72 19.38 5.46
C ASP A 73 -3.18 18.89 5.49
N ASP A 74 -4.07 19.68 6.09
CA ASP A 74 -5.48 19.29 6.25
C ASP A 74 -6.14 19.00 4.90
N SER A 75 -5.76 19.74 3.85
CA SER A 75 -6.28 19.53 2.49
C SER A 75 -5.84 18.19 1.90
N GLY A 76 -4.57 17.81 2.06
CA GLY A 76 -4.04 16.53 1.64
C GLY A 76 -4.60 15.36 2.45
N ALA A 77 -4.75 15.54 3.75
CA ALA A 77 -5.35 14.54 4.63
C ALA A 77 -6.81 14.26 4.25
N ALA A 78 -7.61 15.31 4.02
CA ALA A 78 -8.99 15.18 3.57
C ALA A 78 -9.11 14.48 2.21
N ARG A 79 -8.24 14.84 1.24
CA ARG A 79 -8.19 14.15 -0.06
C ARG A 79 -7.87 12.67 0.08
N LEU A 80 -6.87 12.31 0.89
CA LEU A 80 -6.47 10.92 1.07
C LEU A 80 -7.59 10.08 1.69
N LEU A 81 -8.31 10.63 2.67
CA LEU A 81 -9.47 9.96 3.26
C LEU A 81 -10.58 9.76 2.22
N ALA A 82 -10.86 10.78 1.40
CA ALA A 82 -11.83 10.67 0.32
C ALA A 82 -11.43 9.60 -0.71
N ASP A 83 -10.15 9.56 -1.09
CA ASP A 83 -9.58 8.55 -2.00
C ASP A 83 -9.76 7.13 -1.44
N ALA A 84 -9.43 6.93 -0.16
CA ALA A 84 -9.55 5.64 0.50
C ALA A 84 -11.02 5.18 0.61
N LEU A 85 -11.93 6.09 0.99
CA LEU A 85 -13.36 5.81 1.09
C LEU A 85 -13.97 5.48 -0.28
N ALA A 86 -13.64 6.26 -1.32
CA ALA A 86 -14.13 6.00 -2.67
C ALA A 86 -13.68 4.62 -3.21
N GLN A 87 -12.45 4.21 -2.90
CA GLN A 87 -11.96 2.88 -3.25
C GLN A 87 -12.71 1.76 -2.52
N GLN A 88 -12.98 1.94 -1.22
CA GLN A 88 -13.82 1.00 -0.47
C GLN A 88 -15.25 0.94 -1.05
N GLU A 89 -15.89 2.08 -1.30
CA GLU A 89 -17.23 2.14 -1.88
C GLU A 89 -17.30 1.52 -3.28
N ALA A 90 -16.20 1.60 -4.03
CA ALA A 90 -16.02 0.92 -5.32
C ALA A 90 -15.94 -0.61 -5.18
N GLY A 91 -15.67 -1.12 -3.99
CA GLY A 91 -15.59 -2.55 -3.69
C GLY A 91 -14.17 -3.10 -3.60
N ALA A 92 -13.15 -2.25 -3.40
CA ALA A 92 -11.82 -2.73 -3.08
C ALA A 92 -11.87 -3.66 -1.86
N SER A 93 -11.13 -4.77 -1.90
CA SER A 93 -11.12 -5.77 -0.83
C SER A 93 -10.03 -5.51 0.22
N LEU A 94 -9.03 -4.71 -0.14
CA LEU A 94 -7.88 -4.34 0.67
C LEU A 94 -7.40 -2.95 0.21
N ILE A 95 -6.72 -2.21 1.07
CA ILE A 95 -6.07 -0.96 0.66
C ILE A 95 -4.69 -0.81 1.27
N VAL A 96 -3.70 -0.44 0.45
CA VAL A 96 -2.37 -0.03 0.89
C VAL A 96 -2.38 1.48 1.16
N LEU A 97 -1.78 1.87 2.29
CA LEU A 97 -1.51 3.26 2.68
C LEU A 97 0.00 3.46 2.73
N GLU A 98 0.56 4.24 1.81
CA GLU A 98 2.02 4.43 1.68
C GLU A 98 2.47 5.85 2.02
N ALA A 99 3.51 5.96 2.86
CA ALA A 99 4.22 7.19 3.22
C ALA A 99 3.29 8.36 3.61
N ILE A 100 2.47 8.16 4.64
CA ILE A 100 1.51 9.15 5.16
C ILE A 100 1.68 9.34 6.68
N PRO A 101 1.26 10.48 7.27
CA PRO A 101 1.36 10.71 8.71
C PRO A 101 0.68 9.61 9.53
N GLN A 102 1.29 9.25 10.65
CA GLN A 102 0.78 8.17 11.50
C GLN A 102 -0.68 8.39 11.93
N ALA A 103 -1.02 9.62 12.37
CA ALA A 103 -2.37 9.94 12.82
C ALA A 103 -3.41 9.82 11.69
N LEU A 104 -3.03 10.18 10.46
CA LEU A 104 -3.90 10.06 9.29
C LEU A 104 -4.16 8.60 8.93
N ALA A 105 -3.12 7.77 8.94
CA ALA A 105 -3.25 6.34 8.67
C ALA A 105 -4.11 5.62 9.72
N ALA A 106 -3.97 5.98 10.99
CA ALA A 106 -4.81 5.48 12.08
C ALA A 106 -6.28 5.92 11.89
N ALA A 107 -6.51 7.19 11.55
CA ALA A 107 -7.85 7.72 11.28
C ALA A 107 -8.51 7.04 10.07
N ALA A 108 -7.76 6.83 8.98
CA ALA A 108 -8.25 6.11 7.80
C ALA A 108 -8.62 4.66 8.16
N THR A 109 -7.76 3.97 8.91
CA THR A 109 -8.01 2.59 9.34
C THR A 109 -9.25 2.48 10.24
N GLY A 110 -9.50 3.47 11.11
CA GLY A 110 -10.70 3.49 11.94
C GLY A 110 -12.01 3.79 11.18
N GLN A 111 -11.94 4.42 10.00
CA GLN A 111 -13.11 4.73 9.18
C GLN A 111 -13.42 3.65 8.13
N LEU A 112 -12.40 2.92 7.69
CA LEU A 112 -12.54 1.86 6.71
C LEU A 112 -12.98 0.55 7.37
N THR A 113 -13.84 -0.17 6.67
CA THR A 113 -14.30 -1.52 7.00
C THR A 113 -13.43 -2.60 6.37
N ILE A 114 -12.73 -2.28 5.27
CA ILE A 114 -11.77 -3.18 4.62
C ILE A 114 -10.40 -3.08 5.30
N PRO A 115 -9.58 -4.15 5.30
CA PRO A 115 -8.29 -4.10 5.97
C PRO A 115 -7.33 -3.13 5.27
N THR A 116 -6.61 -2.35 6.07
CA THR A 116 -5.56 -1.43 5.63
C THR A 116 -4.17 -2.07 5.79
N ILE A 117 -3.30 -1.91 4.81
CA ILE A 117 -1.92 -2.38 4.84
C ILE A 117 -0.98 -1.18 4.79
N GLY A 118 -0.24 -0.95 5.86
CA GLY A 118 0.69 0.17 5.98
C GLY A 118 2.08 -0.11 5.41
N ILE A 119 2.68 0.92 4.81
CA ILE A 119 4.13 0.99 4.54
C ILE A 119 4.58 2.44 4.71
N GLY A 120 5.32 2.72 5.79
CA GLY A 120 5.60 4.09 6.21
C GLY A 120 4.32 4.86 6.54
N ALA A 121 3.40 4.21 7.26
CA ALA A 121 2.14 4.78 7.67
C ALA A 121 1.99 4.70 9.18
N SER A 122 1.32 3.67 9.69
CA SER A 122 0.98 3.52 11.10
C SER A 122 0.94 2.05 11.50
N ARG A 123 1.28 1.75 12.75
CA ARG A 123 1.09 0.41 13.35
C ARG A 123 -0.38 0.08 13.60
N GLU A 124 -1.23 1.10 13.62
CA GLU A 124 -2.68 0.99 13.76
C GLU A 124 -3.35 0.54 12.44
N CYS A 125 -2.62 0.42 11.32
CA CYS A 125 -3.10 -0.28 10.13
C CYS A 125 -3.36 -1.77 10.41
N SER A 126 -4.31 -2.39 9.69
CA SER A 126 -4.68 -3.81 9.89
C SER A 126 -3.54 -4.80 9.62
N GLY A 127 -2.56 -4.40 8.81
CA GLY A 127 -1.35 -5.15 8.52
C GLY A 127 -0.25 -4.24 7.97
N GLN A 128 0.88 -4.84 7.62
CA GLN A 128 2.07 -4.11 7.13
C GLN A 128 2.63 -4.78 5.88
N VAL A 129 3.36 -4.02 5.07
CA VAL A 129 4.15 -4.52 3.94
C VAL A 129 5.51 -3.85 3.91
N LEU A 130 6.54 -4.59 3.50
CA LEU A 130 7.86 -4.06 3.16
C LEU A 130 8.35 -4.72 1.88
N VAL A 131 9.22 -4.03 1.15
CA VAL A 131 9.98 -4.65 0.07
C VAL A 131 10.97 -5.64 0.67
N LEU A 132 10.98 -6.87 0.15
CA LEU A 132 11.83 -7.97 0.66
C LEU A 132 13.31 -7.59 0.72
N HIS A 133 13.83 -6.97 -0.33
CA HIS A 133 15.23 -6.56 -0.42
C HIS A 133 15.59 -5.49 0.61
N ASP A 134 14.66 -4.62 0.98
CA ASP A 134 14.91 -3.56 1.95
C ASP A 134 14.95 -4.14 3.37
N MET A 135 14.00 -5.01 3.71
CA MET A 135 13.93 -5.63 5.03
C MET A 135 15.03 -6.66 5.28
N LEU A 136 15.64 -7.21 4.21
CA LEU A 136 16.82 -8.06 4.26
C LEU A 136 18.15 -7.32 4.09
N ASP A 137 18.11 -6.00 3.93
CA ASP A 137 19.29 -5.14 3.73
C ASP A 137 20.15 -5.46 2.51
N ILE A 138 19.50 -5.85 1.41
CA ILE A 138 20.15 -6.14 0.12
C ILE A 138 20.29 -4.85 -0.71
N SER A 139 19.29 -3.96 -0.67
CA SER A 139 19.27 -2.74 -1.49
C SER A 139 20.43 -1.80 -1.14
N ALA A 140 21.19 -1.32 -2.11
CA ALA A 140 22.24 -0.33 -1.87
C ALA A 140 21.66 1.08 -1.61
N GLY A 141 22.39 1.91 -0.87
CA GLY A 141 22.07 3.33 -0.67
C GLY A 141 21.27 3.63 0.60
N ARG A 142 20.77 4.87 0.69
CA ARG A 142 20.02 5.35 1.86
C ARG A 142 18.65 4.69 1.91
N LYS A 143 18.40 3.92 2.97
CA LYS A 143 17.09 3.31 3.22
C LYS A 143 16.05 4.39 3.54
N ALA A 144 14.81 4.12 3.15
CA ALA A 144 13.68 4.93 3.58
C ALA A 144 13.50 4.81 5.10
N ARG A 145 13.03 5.88 5.74
CA ARG A 145 12.85 5.96 7.20
C ARG A 145 11.98 4.82 7.75
N PHE A 146 10.99 4.38 6.98
CA PHE A 146 10.03 3.36 7.40
C PHE A 146 10.55 1.91 7.34
N VAL A 147 11.77 1.70 6.84
CA VAL A 147 12.36 0.37 6.70
C VAL A 147 13.10 -0.02 7.97
N ARG A 148 12.86 -1.25 8.44
CA ARG A 148 13.71 -1.93 9.41
C ARG A 148 14.48 -3.06 8.74
N ASN A 149 15.78 -3.14 8.98
CA ASN A 149 16.59 -4.32 8.64
C ASN A 149 16.28 -5.45 9.65
N PHE A 150 15.55 -6.46 9.20
CA PHE A 150 15.23 -7.66 9.99
C PHE A 150 16.26 -8.77 9.84
N MET A 151 17.19 -8.67 8.89
CA MET A 151 18.30 -9.62 8.76
C MET A 151 19.39 -9.41 9.83
N ALA A 152 19.57 -8.17 10.30
CA ALA A 152 20.53 -7.85 11.34
C ALA A 152 20.29 -8.68 12.62
N GLY A 153 21.30 -9.46 13.02
CA GLY A 153 21.26 -10.31 14.20
C GLY A 153 20.51 -11.63 14.02
N GLN A 154 19.96 -11.92 12.85
CA GLN A 154 19.27 -13.19 12.57
C GLN A 154 20.22 -14.22 11.93
N PRO A 155 20.07 -15.52 12.23
CA PRO A 155 20.96 -16.56 11.71
C PRO A 155 20.64 -16.96 10.25
N SER A 156 19.50 -16.54 9.71
CA SER A 156 19.08 -16.88 8.35
C SER A 156 18.00 -15.94 7.81
N ILE A 157 17.79 -15.96 6.49
CA ILE A 157 16.69 -15.24 5.83
C ILE A 157 15.32 -15.70 6.37
N ALA A 158 15.15 -17.01 6.62
CA ALA A 158 13.91 -17.54 7.19
C ALA A 158 13.64 -16.96 8.59
N ALA A 159 14.68 -16.84 9.43
CA ALA A 159 14.57 -16.23 10.74
C ALA A 159 14.28 -14.72 10.67
N ALA A 160 14.85 -14.01 9.69
CA ALA A 160 14.53 -12.60 9.43
C ALA A 160 13.06 -12.39 9.03
N ILE A 161 12.54 -13.23 8.15
CA ILE A 161 11.12 -13.21 7.76
C ILE A 161 10.22 -13.52 8.98
N ALA A 162 10.57 -14.53 9.77
CA ALA A 162 9.82 -14.87 10.99
C ALA A 162 9.83 -13.72 12.01
N ALA A 163 10.97 -13.04 12.19
CA ALA A 163 11.10 -11.89 13.06
C ALA A 163 10.24 -10.70 12.60
N TYR A 164 10.15 -10.46 11.29
CA TYR A 164 9.24 -9.47 10.73
C TYR A 164 7.77 -9.80 11.03
N VAL A 165 7.37 -11.05 10.78
CA VAL A 165 6.00 -11.51 11.04
C VAL A 165 5.64 -11.35 12.53
N ALA A 166 6.54 -11.76 13.44
CA ALA A 166 6.34 -11.60 14.88
C ALA A 166 6.19 -10.12 15.26
N ALA A 167 7.11 -9.27 14.80
CA ALA A 167 7.11 -7.85 15.14
C ALA A 167 5.84 -7.12 14.67
N VAL A 168 5.32 -7.46 13.48
CA VAL A 168 4.05 -6.92 12.99
C VAL A 168 2.88 -7.38 13.87
N LYS A 169 2.80 -8.68 14.17
CA LYS A 169 1.68 -9.26 14.95
C LYS A 169 1.66 -8.79 16.41
N GLU A 170 2.82 -8.54 16.99
CA GLU A 170 2.98 -8.03 18.36
C GLU A 170 2.88 -6.50 18.44
N GLY A 171 2.79 -5.81 17.28
CA GLY A 171 2.70 -4.35 17.22
C GLY A 171 4.00 -3.61 17.58
N SER A 172 5.14 -4.32 17.58
CA SER A 172 6.47 -3.73 17.79
C SER A 172 7.10 -3.20 16.49
N PHE A 173 6.51 -3.52 15.33
CA PHE A 173 6.81 -2.89 14.05
C PHE A 173 5.51 -2.50 13.31
N PRO A 174 5.43 -1.27 12.74
CA PRO A 174 6.42 -0.19 12.79
C PRO A 174 6.54 0.46 14.18
N GLY A 175 7.76 0.85 14.55
CA GLY A 175 8.05 1.70 15.72
C GLY A 175 7.96 3.21 15.40
N PRO A 176 7.98 4.10 16.40
CA PRO A 176 7.90 5.57 16.19
C PRO A 176 8.97 6.12 15.24
N GLU A 177 10.16 5.51 15.20
CA GLU A 177 11.25 5.85 14.30
C GLU A 177 10.94 5.55 12.83
N HIS A 178 10.01 4.62 12.57
CA HIS A 178 9.59 4.15 11.25
C HIS A 178 8.33 4.84 10.71
N CYS A 179 7.67 5.69 11.51
CA CYS A 179 6.48 6.43 11.12
C CYS A 179 6.81 7.88 10.72
N TYR A 180 5.89 8.56 10.01
CA TYR A 180 5.99 9.98 9.65
C TYR A 180 5.13 10.88 10.52
#